data_AF-A0A835LEV2-F1
#
_entry.id   AF-A0A835LEV2-F1
#
_cell.length_a   1.000
_cell.length_b   1.000
_cell.length_c   1.000
_cell.angle_alpha   90.00
_cell.angle_beta   90.00
_cell.angle_gamma   90.00
#
_symmetry.space_group_name_H-M   'P 1'
#
loop_
_entity.id
_entity.type
_entity.pdbx_description
1 polymer ?
#
loop_
_entity_poly.entity_id
_entity_poly.type
_entity_poly.pdbx_seq_one_letter_code
_entity_poly.pdbx_strand_id
1 'polypeptide(L)'
;MYDIDIRRDIFRRRFVCQSYCNHCTLDNAACRSNRAASLTVLGRLAEAVRDCDEAVWLDPGYSRVHQWLASLHLHTLQLAEQHLNKCLDAMRIGDWKSAMREGDVAIAAGAYSFPQLFTCRAEALLKLHSLVDAGAGLSNIPKFE
;
A
#
# COMPACT_ATOMS: atom_id res chain seq x y z
N MET A 1 -23.02 -17.04 0.35
CA MET A 1 -23.41 -17.30 -1.06
C MET A 1 -23.52 -16.00 -1.87
N TYR A 2 -22.69 -14.96 -1.60
CA TYR A 2 -22.73 -13.65 -2.31
C TYR A 2 -21.39 -13.29 -2.99
N ASP A 3 -20.34 -14.11 -2.82
CA ASP A 3 -18.95 -13.80 -3.25
C ASP A 3 -18.69 -14.16 -4.74
N ILE A 4 -19.35 -15.20 -5.25
CA ILE A 4 -19.14 -15.72 -6.62
C ILE A 4 -19.78 -14.81 -7.68
N ASP A 5 -20.94 -14.21 -7.39
CA ASP A 5 -21.62 -13.31 -8.33
C ASP A 5 -20.90 -11.98 -8.48
N ILE A 6 -20.30 -11.45 -7.40
CA ILE A 6 -19.46 -10.26 -7.46
C ILE A 6 -18.24 -10.52 -8.36
N ARG A 7 -17.54 -11.65 -8.20
CA ARG A 7 -16.39 -12.00 -9.05
C ARG A 7 -16.77 -12.17 -10.51
N ARG A 8 -17.94 -12.75 -10.82
CA ARG A 8 -18.46 -12.88 -12.20
C ARG A 8 -18.84 -11.55 -12.82
N ASP A 9 -19.49 -10.65 -12.07
CA ASP A 9 -19.87 -9.33 -12.56
C ASP A 9 -18.66 -8.40 -12.72
N ILE A 10 -17.65 -8.52 -11.85
CA ILE A 10 -16.32 -7.91 -12.00
C ILE A 10 -15.64 -8.42 -13.27
N PHE A 11 -15.65 -9.74 -13.54
CA PHE A 11 -15.04 -10.31 -14.75
C PHE A 11 -15.75 -9.87 -16.03
N ARG A 12 -17.08 -9.73 -16.03
CA ARG A 12 -17.84 -9.19 -17.17
C ARG A 12 -17.52 -7.71 -17.40
N ARG A 13 -17.41 -6.90 -16.35
CA ARG A 13 -17.02 -5.48 -16.45
C ARG A 13 -15.54 -5.28 -16.82
N ARG A 14 -14.68 -6.23 -16.44
CA ARG A 14 -13.23 -6.27 -16.75
C ARG A 14 -12.95 -6.28 -18.26
N PHE A 15 -13.78 -6.94 -19.06
CA PHE A 15 -13.62 -6.96 -20.52
C PHE A 15 -14.16 -5.71 -21.23
N VAL A 16 -15.22 -5.10 -20.70
CA VAL A 16 -15.91 -4.00 -21.39
C VAL A 16 -15.10 -2.71 -21.37
N CYS A 17 -14.36 -2.40 -20.30
CA CYS A 17 -13.56 -1.16 -20.23
C CYS A 17 -12.14 -1.30 -20.83
N GLN A 18 -11.51 -2.47 -20.74
CA GLN A 18 -10.12 -2.64 -21.17
C GLN A 18 -9.96 -2.67 -22.70
N SER A 19 -11.03 -3.00 -23.43
CA SER A 19 -10.99 -3.17 -24.89
C SER A 19 -11.31 -1.90 -25.70
N TYR A 20 -11.88 -0.86 -25.09
CA TYR A 20 -12.42 0.31 -25.82
C TYR A 20 -11.95 1.69 -25.30
N CYS A 21 -11.25 1.80 -24.17
CA CYS A 21 -10.99 3.09 -23.50
C CYS A 21 -9.59 3.67 -23.73
N ASN A 22 -9.06 3.65 -24.96
CA ASN A 22 -7.95 4.55 -25.31
C ASN A 22 -8.45 5.93 -25.83
N HIS A 23 -9.77 6.15 -25.88
CA HIS A 23 -10.38 7.41 -26.37
C HIS A 23 -11.74 7.80 -25.74
N CYS A 24 -12.15 7.23 -24.60
CA CYS A 24 -13.41 7.63 -23.97
C CYS A 24 -13.29 8.97 -23.25
N THR A 25 -13.79 10.02 -23.88
CA THR A 25 -13.93 11.40 -23.38
C THR A 25 -14.97 11.56 -22.26
N LEU A 26 -15.42 10.47 -21.62
CA LEU A 26 -16.45 10.49 -20.58
C LEU A 26 -15.88 9.92 -19.27
N ASP A 27 -15.20 10.79 -18.55
CA ASP A 27 -14.66 10.53 -17.22
C ASP A 27 -15.81 10.48 -16.19
N ASN A 28 -16.48 9.33 -16.10
CA ASN A 28 -17.65 9.14 -15.24
C ASN A 28 -17.33 8.26 -14.02
N ALA A 29 -18.06 8.43 -12.91
CA ALA A 29 -17.86 7.72 -11.65
C ALA A 29 -17.87 6.19 -11.80
N ALA A 30 -18.67 5.66 -12.73
CA ALA A 30 -18.73 4.24 -13.04
C ALA A 30 -17.43 3.68 -13.65
N CYS A 31 -16.77 4.43 -14.55
CA CYS A 31 -15.52 4.02 -15.19
C CYS A 31 -14.38 3.98 -14.18
N ARG A 32 -14.27 5.01 -13.33
CA ARG A 32 -13.32 5.05 -12.21
C ARG A 32 -13.55 3.92 -11.22
N SER A 33 -14.80 3.63 -10.86
CA SER A 33 -15.12 2.50 -9.97
C SER A 33 -14.71 1.14 -10.56
N ASN A 34 -14.90 0.92 -11.86
CA ASN A 34 -14.46 -0.30 -12.53
C ASN A 34 -12.91 -0.39 -12.63
N ARG A 35 -12.23 0.75 -12.80
CA ARG A 35 -10.76 0.84 -12.77
C ARG A 35 -10.23 0.51 -11.39
N ALA A 36 -10.81 1.10 -10.34
CA ALA A 36 -10.47 0.80 -8.94
C ALA A 36 -10.60 -0.69 -8.62
N ALA A 37 -11.71 -1.33 -9.03
CA ALA A 37 -11.88 -2.77 -8.83
C ALA A 37 -10.78 -3.61 -9.52
N SER A 38 -10.37 -3.21 -10.73
CA SER A 38 -9.29 -3.89 -11.47
C SER A 38 -7.93 -3.68 -10.78
N LEU A 39 -7.66 -2.48 -10.29
CA LEU A 39 -6.44 -2.13 -9.56
C LEU A 39 -6.34 -2.88 -8.22
N THR A 40 -7.46 -3.09 -7.52
CA THR A 40 -7.51 -3.91 -6.30
C THR A 40 -7.07 -5.34 -6.59
N VAL A 41 -7.52 -5.95 -7.70
CA VAL A 41 -7.09 -7.31 -8.10
C VAL A 41 -5.63 -7.33 -8.53
N LEU A 42 -5.09 -6.23 -9.05
CA LEU A 42 -3.66 -6.09 -9.38
C LEU A 42 -2.78 -5.76 -8.16
N GLY A 43 -3.36 -5.60 -6.97
CA GLY A 43 -2.63 -5.22 -5.75
C GLY A 43 -2.20 -3.75 -5.71
N ARG A 44 -2.65 -2.91 -6.64
CA ARG A 44 -2.33 -1.47 -6.72
C ARG A 44 -3.34 -0.66 -5.89
N LEU A 45 -3.35 -0.90 -4.59
CA LEU A 45 -4.41 -0.42 -3.69
C LEU A 45 -4.43 1.11 -3.54
N ALA A 46 -3.26 1.76 -3.50
CA ALA A 46 -3.17 3.22 -3.36
C ALA A 46 -3.84 3.95 -4.54
N GLU A 47 -3.67 3.45 -5.76
CA GLU A 47 -4.32 4.00 -6.95
C GLU A 47 -5.81 3.68 -6.99
N ALA A 48 -6.20 2.48 -6.54
CA ALA A 48 -7.60 2.13 -6.40
C ALA A 48 -8.34 3.05 -5.41
N VAL A 49 -7.68 3.50 -4.33
CA VAL A 49 -8.28 4.42 -3.35
C VAL A 49 -8.53 5.77 -4.00
N ARG A 50 -7.51 6.31 -4.67
CA ARG A 50 -7.61 7.58 -5.39
C ARG A 50 -8.72 7.57 -6.44
N ASP A 51 -8.83 6.48 -7.21
CA ASP A 51 -9.88 6.33 -8.21
C ASP A 51 -11.28 6.32 -7.60
N CYS A 52 -11.42 5.67 -6.44
CA CYS A 52 -12.67 5.69 -5.70
C CYS A 52 -12.97 7.08 -5.12
N ASP A 53 -11.98 7.80 -4.57
CA ASP A 53 -12.17 9.16 -4.06
C ASP A 53 -12.60 10.14 -5.16
N GLU A 54 -11.97 10.07 -6.33
CA GLU A 54 -12.38 10.85 -7.50
C GLU A 54 -13.79 10.45 -7.98
N ALA A 55 -14.17 9.18 -7.85
CA ALA A 55 -15.52 8.74 -8.18
C ALA A 55 -16.58 9.26 -7.19
N VAL A 56 -16.26 9.35 -5.88
CA VAL A 56 -17.13 10.01 -4.89
C VAL A 56 -17.27 11.49 -5.19
N TRP A 57 -16.18 12.14 -5.61
CA TRP A 57 -16.20 13.56 -5.95
C TRP A 57 -17.11 13.86 -7.14
N LEU A 58 -17.13 12.96 -8.14
CA LEU A 58 -18.04 13.07 -9.29
C LEU A 58 -19.51 12.78 -8.94
N ASP A 59 -19.76 11.72 -8.16
CA ASP A 59 -21.11 11.34 -7.74
C ASP A 59 -21.13 10.91 -6.27
N PRO A 60 -21.43 11.85 -5.35
CA PRO A 60 -21.52 11.55 -3.92
C PRO A 60 -22.62 10.55 -3.59
N GLY A 61 -23.66 10.43 -4.43
CA GLY A 61 -24.79 9.52 -4.27
C GLY A 61 -24.48 8.08 -4.69
N TYR A 62 -23.30 7.83 -5.26
CA TYR A 62 -22.96 6.51 -5.78
C TYR A 62 -22.58 5.54 -4.64
N SER A 63 -23.61 4.89 -4.08
CA SER A 63 -23.51 4.01 -2.90
C SER A 63 -22.49 2.89 -3.06
N ARG A 64 -22.28 2.43 -4.30
CA ARG A 64 -21.33 1.37 -4.62
C ARG A 64 -19.88 1.80 -4.38
N VAL A 65 -19.53 3.08 -4.62
CA VAL A 65 -18.15 3.56 -4.39
C VAL A 65 -17.84 3.60 -2.90
N HIS A 66 -18.80 4.00 -2.06
CA HIS A 66 -18.63 3.93 -0.60
C HIS A 66 -18.37 2.52 -0.10
N GLN A 67 -19.07 1.51 -0.65
CA GLN A 67 -18.80 0.10 -0.35
C GLN A 67 -17.39 -0.34 -0.79
N TRP A 68 -16.94 0.09 -1.97
CA TRP A 68 -15.59 -0.18 -2.46
C TRP A 68 -14.51 0.49 -1.62
N LEU A 69 -14.71 1.76 -1.23
CA LEU A 69 -13.79 2.49 -0.34
C LEU A 69 -13.61 1.77 0.99
N ALA A 70 -14.72 1.36 1.62
CA ALA A 70 -14.67 0.62 2.87
C ALA A 70 -13.89 -0.70 2.72
N SER A 71 -14.18 -1.48 1.68
CA SER A 71 -13.46 -2.73 1.41
C SER A 71 -11.97 -2.51 1.15
N LEU A 72 -11.63 -1.43 0.45
CA LEU A 72 -10.27 -1.12 0.08
C LEU A 72 -9.44 -0.57 1.26
N HIS A 73 -10.05 0.25 2.10
CA HIS A 73 -9.47 0.68 3.37
C HIS A 73 -9.21 -0.50 4.30
N LEU A 74 -10.16 -1.44 4.42
CA LEU A 74 -9.93 -2.66 5.20
C LEU A 74 -8.74 -3.46 4.67
N HIS A 75 -8.65 -3.64 3.35
CA HIS A 75 -7.56 -4.40 2.74
C HIS A 75 -6.19 -3.72 2.90
N THR A 76 -6.13 -2.39 2.76
CA THR A 76 -4.90 -1.62 2.98
C THR A 76 -4.47 -1.66 4.45
N LEU A 77 -5.41 -1.53 5.39
CA LEU A 77 -5.12 -1.67 6.83
C LEU A 77 -4.57 -3.05 7.17
N GLN A 78 -5.16 -4.11 6.62
CA GLN A 78 -4.73 -5.49 6.92
C GLN A 78 -3.34 -5.80 6.36
N LEU A 79 -3.02 -5.31 5.15
CA LEU A 79 -1.66 -5.41 4.61
C LEU A 79 -0.66 -4.59 5.42
N ALA A 80 -1.03 -3.38 5.82
CA ALA A 80 -0.19 -2.53 6.65
C ALA A 80 0.14 -3.20 7.99
N GLU A 81 -0.86 -3.81 8.64
CA GLU A 81 -0.67 -4.55 9.89
C GLU A 81 0.25 -5.76 9.69
N GLN A 82 0.11 -6.49 8.57
CA GLN A 82 1.02 -7.59 8.24
C GLN A 82 2.47 -7.11 8.08
N HIS A 83 2.69 -6.02 7.36
CA HIS A 83 4.03 -5.43 7.18
C HIS A 83 4.58 -4.88 8.50
N LEU A 84 3.74 -4.27 9.35
CA LEU A 84 4.13 -3.80 10.67
C LEU A 84 4.59 -4.96 11.55
N ASN A 85 3.86 -6.08 11.58
CA ASN A 85 4.26 -7.25 12.35
C ASN A 85 5.62 -7.81 11.88
N LYS A 86 5.85 -7.89 10.57
CA LYS A 86 7.16 -8.28 10.01
C LYS A 86 8.27 -7.30 10.38
N CYS A 87 7.98 -6.00 10.38
CA CYS A 87 8.91 -4.96 10.81
C CYS A 87 9.29 -5.14 12.30
N LEU A 88 8.30 -5.36 13.17
CA LEU A 88 8.51 -5.62 14.59
C LEU A 88 9.34 -6.91 14.81
N ASP A 89 9.06 -7.98 14.06
CA ASP A 89 9.85 -9.21 14.12
C ASP A 89 11.30 -9.00 13.67
N ALA A 90 11.52 -8.25 12.58
CA ALA A 90 12.85 -7.91 12.12
C ALA A 90 13.62 -7.05 13.13
N MET A 91 12.94 -6.11 13.82
CA MET A 91 13.53 -5.35 14.92
C MET A 91 13.93 -6.25 16.10
N ARG A 92 13.12 -7.25 16.43
CA ARG A 92 13.43 -8.22 17.50
C ARG A 92 14.67 -9.06 17.18
N ILE A 93 14.88 -9.40 15.91
CA ILE A 93 16.06 -10.14 15.43
C ILE A 93 17.29 -9.22 15.30
N GLY A 94 17.09 -7.89 15.25
CA GLY A 94 18.13 -6.90 15.04
C GLY A 94 18.48 -6.65 13.57
N ASP A 95 17.64 -7.12 12.63
CA ASP A 95 17.79 -6.78 11.20
C ASP A 95 17.08 -5.47 10.87
N TRP A 96 17.76 -4.37 11.21
CA TRP A 96 17.25 -3.01 11.03
C TRP A 96 17.06 -2.64 9.55
N LYS A 97 17.80 -3.26 8.62
CA LYS A 97 17.66 -3.00 7.18
C LYS A 97 16.34 -3.56 6.64
N SER A 98 16.01 -4.80 7.03
CA SER A 98 14.75 -5.43 6.65
C SER A 98 13.55 -4.76 7.32
N ALA A 99 13.67 -4.40 8.60
CA ALA A 99 12.64 -3.63 9.31
C ALA A 99 12.31 -2.29 8.61
N MET A 100 13.34 -1.54 8.23
CA MET A 100 13.17 -0.27 7.49
C MET A 100 12.49 -0.50 6.13
N ARG A 101 12.90 -1.53 5.38
CA ARG A 101 12.31 -1.88 4.07
C ARG A 101 10.83 -2.22 4.20
N GLU A 102 10.45 -3.06 5.15
CA GLU A 102 9.04 -3.41 5.39
C GLU A 102 8.21 -2.19 5.78
N GLY A 103 8.78 -1.27 6.57
CA GLY A 103 8.16 0.01 6.89
C GLY A 103 7.91 0.89 5.66
N ASP A 104 8.88 0.97 4.73
CA ASP A 104 8.74 1.72 3.48
C ASP A 104 7.66 1.13 2.57
N VAL A 105 7.58 -0.21 2.49
CA VAL A 105 6.54 -0.91 1.72
C VAL A 105 5.15 -0.62 2.29
N ALA A 106 5.01 -0.62 3.62
CA ALA A 106 3.75 -0.29 4.27
C ALA A 106 3.32 1.17 3.98
N ILE A 107 4.25 2.13 4.05
CA ILE A 107 3.97 3.53 3.72
C ILE A 107 3.58 3.68 2.25
N ALA A 108 4.31 3.03 1.34
CA ALA A 108 4.00 3.04 -0.10
C ALA A 108 2.63 2.39 -0.43
N ALA A 109 2.18 1.44 0.39
CA ALA A 109 0.85 0.84 0.30
C ALA A 109 -0.28 1.79 0.77
N GLY A 110 0.05 2.99 1.26
CA GLY A 110 -0.92 4.00 1.70
C GLY A 110 -1.25 3.92 3.20
N ALA A 111 -0.42 3.26 4.00
CA ALA A 111 -0.64 3.05 5.43
C ALA A 111 -0.33 4.29 6.31
N TYR A 112 -0.80 5.48 5.94
CA TYR A 112 -0.53 6.71 6.70
C TYR A 112 -1.17 6.72 8.09
N SER A 113 -2.15 5.84 8.33
CA SER A 113 -2.91 5.75 9.58
C SER A 113 -2.17 5.07 10.74
N PHE A 114 -0.94 4.59 10.54
CA PHE A 114 -0.17 3.88 11.59
C PHE A 114 1.07 4.69 12.03
N PRO A 115 0.97 5.50 13.10
CA PRO A 115 2.10 6.26 13.66
C PRO A 115 3.31 5.39 14.02
N GLN A 116 3.03 4.14 14.39
CA GLN A 116 4.03 3.14 14.77
C GLN A 116 5.02 2.81 13.63
N LEU A 117 4.61 2.92 12.36
CA LEU A 117 5.52 2.71 11.23
C LEU A 117 6.62 3.78 11.20
N PHE A 118 6.25 5.03 11.47
CA PHE A 118 7.20 6.15 11.49
C PHE A 118 8.18 6.02 12.66
N THR A 119 7.72 5.58 13.84
CA THR A 119 8.60 5.38 15.00
C THR A 119 9.56 4.21 14.78
N CYS A 120 9.07 3.07 14.28
CA CYS A 120 9.92 1.91 13.98
C CYS A 120 11.00 2.26 12.94
N ARG A 121 10.64 3.05 11.92
CA ARG A 121 11.57 3.54 10.91
C ARG A 121 12.64 4.47 11.50
N ALA A 122 12.24 5.42 12.33
CA ALA A 122 13.17 6.35 12.98
C ALA A 122 14.17 5.59 13.85
N GLU A 123 13.71 4.60 14.62
CA GLU A 123 14.57 3.76 15.45
C GLU A 123 15.55 2.92 14.62
N ALA A 124 15.06 2.27 13.55
CA ALA A 124 15.91 1.49 12.64
C ALA A 124 17.01 2.36 12.00
N LEU A 125 16.69 3.59 11.58
CA LEU A 125 17.67 4.52 11.02
C LEU A 125 18.74 4.93 12.03
N LEU A 126 18.36 5.22 13.28
CA LEU A 126 19.31 5.56 14.34
C LEU A 126 20.26 4.39 14.63
N LYS A 127 19.74 3.16 14.68
CA LYS A 127 20.56 1.96 14.90
C LYS A 127 21.47 1.66 13.72
N LEU A 128 21.00 1.84 12.48
CA LEU A 128 21.85 1.68 11.29
C LEU A 128 22.97 2.69 11.23
N HIS A 129 22.69 3.96 11.54
CA HIS A 129 23.71 5.01 11.58
C HIS A 129 24.78 4.69 12.62
N SER A 130 24.38 4.30 13.83
CA SER A 130 25.30 3.92 14.91
C SER A 130 26.21 2.74 14.52
N LEU A 131 25.70 1.77 13.74
CA LEU A 131 26.52 0.64 13.26
C LEU A 131 27.52 1.06 12.18
N VAL A 132 27.14 1.97 11.28
CA VAL A 132 28.05 2.53 10.26
C VAL A 132 29.16 3.34 10.91
N ASP A 133 28.81 4.18 11.89
CA ASP A 133 29.78 5.00 12.63
C ASP A 133 30.76 4.12 13.41
N ALA A 134 30.27 3.07 14.06
CA ALA A 134 31.11 2.09 14.73
C ALA A 134 32.08 1.39 13.75
N GLY A 135 31.61 1.01 12.56
CA GLY A 135 32.44 0.41 11.51
C GLY A 135 33.54 1.36 11.00
N ALA A 136 33.22 2.63 10.81
CA ALA A 136 34.19 3.66 10.41
C ALA A 136 35.25 3.91 11.50
N GLY A 137 34.85 3.85 12.77
CA GLY A 137 35.78 3.89 13.91
C GLY A 137 36.76 2.72 13.89
N LEU A 138 36.29 1.51 13.58
CA LEU A 138 37.13 0.31 13.49
C LEU A 138 38.09 0.35 12.29
N SER A 139 37.70 0.92 11.16
CA SER A 139 38.59 1.07 10.00
C SER A 139 39.70 2.11 10.20
N ASN A 140 39.49 3.05 11.13
CA ASN A 140 40.46 4.08 11.49
C ASN A 140 41.43 3.63 12.60
N ILE A 141 41.31 2.39 13.10
CA ILE A 141 42.30 1.83 14.01
C ILE A 141 43.58 1.59 13.20
N PRO A 142 44.70 2.29 13.51
CA PRO A 142 45.96 2.06 12.83
C PRO A 142 46.38 0.61 13.08
N LYS A 143 46.65 -0.13 12.00
CA LYS A 143 47.28 -1.45 12.08
C LYS A 143 48.65 -1.24 12.71
N PHE A 144 48.80 -1.63 13.98
CA PHE A 144 50.12 -1.80 14.58
C PHE A 144 50.74 -3.06 13.97
N GLU A 145 51.76 -2.87 13.11
CA GLU A 145 52.77 -3.89 12.79
C GLU A 145 53.79 -3.99 13.92
#